data_AF-A0A9Q0LTX3-F1
#
_entry.id   AF-A0A9Q0LTX3-F1
#
_cell.length_a   1.000
_cell.length_b   1.000
_cell.length_c   1.000
_cell.angle_alpha   90.00
_cell.angle_beta   90.00
_cell.angle_gamma   90.00
#
_symmetry.space_group_name_H-M   'P 1'
#
loop_
_entity.id
_entity.type
_entity.pdbx_description
1 polymer ?
#
loop_
_entity_poly.entity_id
_entity_poly.type
_entity_poly.pdbx_seq_one_letter_code
_entity_poly.pdbx_strand_id
1 'polypeptide(L)'
;MKIFYYFFLFLFIQILTTKPFTPPIYELNLSLGPYDRWKTILSHYSQSNFNVMKNFLTSLPTSTQQTFDSYWNSYFTNHVGDIFGSEIYLEIQYISFVTNLSIKEVFELNILYELETFCSVLIGVNDNGVPWLGYNQESDDHNSIRNLAMLLKVTKSGSTLFYGLTYPGLFGVFSIYRNSSFAAAYTTRNISTGTLSGNLLAIQNGAYPILSLLRGTGENCTTFSLANTTLATKKLASPAYFGVIGINTTDGSNKAQASILIRDRDTISQVITPVRLTTNWWAYQDNTDPSKSPPPGDLRRSKVNSSMVLADPQKWSLDYLVQFMNFYPIRSQKTVWYFAAIPNNNSLQTQIVKCNPVYNSAYIETSCTICDTNCNQGKCNEVKATCTCNSGFKGTNCDQLSVSETSTSSTKDGSARALGAISFIGFLAITFVIIFQWWKNKRENDNEDNEDEDEDDDEDEDDDDNEDHNGKGKGKGKGNESDSENSDWVEHI
;
A
#
# COMPACT_ATOMS: atom_id res chain seq x y z
N MET A 1 -24.72 -6.21 33.20
CA MET A 1 -25.12 -5.77 31.85
C MET A 1 -24.10 -4.85 31.16
N LYS A 2 -23.54 -3.83 31.85
CA LYS A 2 -22.53 -2.90 31.25
C LYS A 2 -21.22 -3.58 30.82
N ILE A 3 -20.71 -4.56 31.57
CA ILE A 3 -19.46 -5.30 31.23
C ILE A 3 -19.60 -6.14 29.95
N PHE A 4 -20.76 -6.76 29.72
CA PHE A 4 -21.05 -7.48 28.48
C PHE A 4 -21.16 -6.53 27.28
N TYR A 5 -21.71 -5.33 27.47
CA TYR A 5 -21.76 -4.30 26.43
C TYR A 5 -20.36 -3.81 26.06
N TYR A 6 -19.48 -3.59 27.04
CA TYR A 6 -18.07 -3.25 26.75
C TYR A 6 -17.30 -4.41 26.14
N PHE A 7 -17.54 -5.66 26.55
CA PHE A 7 -16.90 -6.83 25.95
C PHE A 7 -17.34 -7.06 24.49
N PHE A 8 -18.63 -6.87 24.19
CA PHE A 8 -19.14 -6.91 22.82
C PHE A 8 -18.73 -5.69 22.00
N LEU A 9 -18.65 -4.49 22.57
CA LEU A 9 -18.12 -3.30 21.92
C LEU A 9 -16.61 -3.47 21.63
N PHE A 10 -15.85 -4.08 22.55
CA PHE A 10 -14.44 -4.39 22.38
C PHE A 10 -14.23 -5.50 21.33
N LEU A 11 -15.09 -6.53 21.29
CA LEU A 11 -15.11 -7.53 20.22
C LEU A 11 -15.57 -6.95 18.87
N PHE A 12 -16.51 -6.00 18.83
CA PHE A 12 -16.91 -5.29 17.61
C PHE A 12 -15.81 -4.35 17.11
N ILE A 13 -15.07 -3.69 18.02
CA ILE A 13 -13.91 -2.84 17.71
C ILE A 13 -12.71 -3.69 17.26
N GLN A 14 -12.55 -4.92 17.77
CA GLN A 14 -11.53 -5.86 17.29
C GLN A 14 -11.87 -6.46 15.90
N ILE A 15 -13.12 -6.34 15.43
CA ILE A 15 -13.53 -6.63 14.04
C ILE A 15 -13.54 -5.33 13.20
N LEU A 16 -12.68 -4.35 13.54
CA LEU A 16 -12.24 -3.35 12.55
C LEU A 16 -11.25 -4.03 11.60
N THR A 17 -11.81 -4.88 10.73
CA THR A 17 -11.14 -5.34 9.52
C THR A 17 -10.80 -4.09 8.73
N THR A 18 -9.52 -3.71 8.70
CA THR A 18 -9.10 -2.54 7.95
C THR A 18 -9.21 -2.90 6.46
N LYS A 19 -10.31 -2.48 5.84
CA LYS A 19 -10.53 -2.63 4.40
C LYS A 19 -9.40 -1.92 3.65
N PRO A 20 -9.02 -2.40 2.44
CA PRO A 20 -8.18 -1.62 1.55
C PRO A 20 -8.73 -0.20 1.43
N PHE A 21 -7.85 0.80 1.44
CA PHE A 21 -8.24 2.20 1.34
C PHE A 21 -7.36 2.92 0.33
N THR A 22 -7.90 3.95 -0.32
CA THR A 22 -7.14 4.76 -1.27
C THR A 22 -6.15 5.65 -0.52
N PRO A 23 -4.87 5.69 -0.89
CA PRO A 23 -3.92 6.64 -0.31
C PRO A 23 -4.41 8.08 -0.50
N PRO A 24 -4.13 8.99 0.45
CA PRO A 24 -4.42 10.41 0.26
C PRO A 24 -3.69 10.94 -0.98
N ILE A 25 -4.35 11.84 -1.70
CA ILE A 25 -3.79 12.52 -2.86
C ILE A 25 -3.33 13.89 -2.44
N TYR A 26 -2.04 14.19 -2.65
CA TYR A 26 -1.48 15.51 -2.36
C TYR A 26 -0.90 16.14 -3.63
N GLU A 27 -1.09 17.45 -3.78
CA GLU A 27 -0.55 18.19 -4.90
C GLU A 27 0.88 18.67 -4.63
N LEU A 28 1.82 18.30 -5.51
CA LEU A 28 3.17 18.84 -5.55
C LEU A 28 3.27 19.84 -6.71
N ASN A 29 3.16 21.13 -6.39
CA ASN A 29 3.11 22.18 -7.41
C ASN A 29 4.50 22.70 -7.77
N LEU A 30 5.00 22.31 -8.95
CA LEU A 30 6.32 22.70 -9.47
C LEU A 30 6.42 24.17 -9.88
N SER A 31 5.32 24.93 -9.88
CA SER A 31 5.34 26.39 -10.05
C SER A 31 5.70 27.13 -8.76
N LEU A 32 5.71 26.45 -7.61
CA LEU A 32 6.24 27.00 -6.36
C LEU A 32 7.77 26.94 -6.35
N GLY A 33 8.37 27.82 -5.53
CA GLY A 33 9.78 27.71 -5.17
C GLY A 33 10.08 26.32 -4.59
N PRO A 34 11.20 25.66 -4.94
CA PRO A 34 11.43 24.26 -4.58
C PRO A 34 11.31 23.95 -3.08
N TYR A 35 11.82 24.85 -2.23
CA TYR A 35 11.73 24.74 -0.77
C TYR A 35 10.27 24.68 -0.26
N ASP A 36 9.33 25.34 -0.95
CA ASP A 36 7.93 25.42 -0.52
C ASP A 36 7.05 24.27 -1.04
N ARG A 37 7.52 23.48 -2.02
CA ARG A 37 6.69 22.47 -2.73
C ARG A 37 6.09 21.42 -1.80
N TRP A 38 6.82 21.06 -0.74
CA TRP A 38 6.44 20.02 0.20
C TRP A 38 5.69 20.53 1.44
N LYS A 39 5.56 21.85 1.60
CA LYS A 39 5.04 22.49 2.82
C LYS A 39 3.63 22.05 3.18
N THR A 40 2.70 22.16 2.24
CA THR A 40 1.32 21.73 2.45
C THR A 40 1.25 20.22 2.66
N ILE A 41 1.98 19.45 1.86
CA ILE A 41 1.97 17.97 1.89
C ILE A 41 2.40 17.46 3.27
N LEU A 42 3.55 17.91 3.77
CA LEU A 42 4.12 17.41 5.02
C LEU A 42 3.37 17.91 6.25
N SER A 43 2.60 19.00 6.16
CA SER A 43 1.76 19.49 7.27
C SER A 43 0.64 18.52 7.69
N HIS A 44 0.29 17.56 6.83
CA HIS A 44 -0.69 16.53 7.13
C HIS A 44 -0.14 15.35 7.94
N TYR A 45 1.17 15.31 8.17
CA TYR A 45 1.85 14.24 8.90
C TYR A 45 2.37 14.77 10.24
N SER A 46 2.24 13.96 11.29
CA SER A 46 2.74 14.29 12.62
C SER A 46 4.22 13.90 12.77
N GLN A 47 4.89 14.44 13.78
CA GLN A 47 6.25 14.00 14.12
C GLN A 47 6.32 12.49 14.42
N SER A 48 5.26 11.89 14.98
CA SER A 48 5.20 10.45 15.19
C SER A 48 5.25 9.66 13.88
N ASN A 49 4.67 10.19 12.80
CA ASN A 49 4.79 9.59 11.46
C ASN A 49 6.23 9.66 10.95
N PHE A 50 6.91 10.78 11.15
CA PHE A 50 8.30 10.93 10.73
C PHE A 50 9.28 10.08 11.55
N ASN A 51 8.98 9.88 12.84
CA ASN A 51 9.76 8.98 13.69
C ASN A 51 9.74 7.53 13.19
N VAL A 52 8.71 7.09 12.46
CA VAL A 52 8.73 5.76 11.80
C VAL A 52 9.91 5.64 10.84
N MET A 53 10.16 6.67 10.03
CA MET A 53 11.30 6.69 9.10
C MET A 53 12.64 6.72 9.84
N LYS A 54 12.73 7.53 10.90
CA LYS A 54 13.94 7.59 11.73
C LYS A 54 14.22 6.23 12.38
N ASN A 55 13.21 5.60 12.94
CA ASN A 55 13.31 4.28 13.54
C ASN A 55 13.77 3.24 12.51
N PHE A 56 13.22 3.28 11.29
CA PHE A 56 13.65 2.42 10.20
C PHE A 56 15.14 2.58 9.90
N LEU A 57 15.63 3.81 9.75
CA LEU A 57 17.06 4.10 9.53
C LEU A 57 17.94 3.59 10.69
N THR A 58 17.53 3.83 11.93
CA THR A 58 18.29 3.36 13.11
C THR A 58 18.28 1.84 13.27
N SER A 59 17.29 1.15 12.68
CA SER A 59 17.17 -0.30 12.72
C SER A 59 18.02 -1.02 11.66
N LEU A 60 18.64 -0.26 10.73
CA LEU A 60 19.50 -0.83 9.71
C LEU A 60 20.70 -1.57 10.34
N PRO A 61 21.21 -2.64 9.73
CA PRO A 61 22.41 -3.32 10.21
C PRO A 61 23.59 -2.35 10.38
N THR A 62 24.42 -2.56 11.40
CA THR A 62 25.59 -1.70 11.65
C THR A 62 26.51 -1.56 10.44
N SER A 63 26.69 -2.64 9.67
CA SER A 63 27.49 -2.62 8.43
C SER A 63 26.88 -1.71 7.35
N THR A 64 25.55 -1.67 7.26
CA THR A 64 24.82 -0.77 6.35
C THR A 64 25.01 0.68 6.77
N GLN A 65 24.85 0.98 8.06
CA GLN A 65 25.07 2.34 8.61
C GLN A 65 26.52 2.80 8.37
N GLN A 66 27.51 1.96 8.69
CA GLN A 66 28.93 2.25 8.44
C GLN A 66 29.24 2.49 6.96
N THR A 67 28.59 1.77 6.05
CA THR A 67 28.75 1.98 4.62
C THR A 67 28.22 3.36 4.22
N PHE A 68 27.01 3.72 4.66
CA PHE A 68 26.48 5.06 4.41
C PHE A 68 27.37 6.15 5.02
N ASP A 69 27.81 6.00 6.27
CA ASP A 69 28.71 6.95 6.95
C ASP A 69 29.99 7.22 6.17
N SER A 70 30.63 6.15 5.68
CA SER A 70 31.88 6.24 4.94
C SER A 70 31.71 7.04 3.64
N TYR A 71 30.70 6.70 2.83
CA TYR A 71 30.43 7.42 1.58
C TYR A 71 29.90 8.83 1.82
N TRP A 72 29.12 9.03 2.89
CA TRP A 72 28.62 10.34 3.28
C TRP A 72 29.76 11.29 3.59
N ASN A 73 30.66 10.88 4.49
CA ASN A 73 31.78 11.70 4.95
C ASN A 73 32.82 11.94 3.85
N SER A 74 33.02 10.96 2.95
CA SER A 74 34.02 11.06 1.88
C SER A 74 33.53 11.82 0.65
N TYR A 75 32.23 11.83 0.35
CA TYR A 75 31.70 12.42 -0.87
C TYR A 75 30.38 13.18 -0.64
N PHE A 76 29.33 12.51 -0.17
CA PHE A 76 27.97 13.07 -0.28
C PHE A 76 27.71 14.32 0.56
N THR A 77 28.43 14.53 1.68
CA THR A 77 28.25 15.70 2.57
C THR A 77 28.16 17.03 1.81
N ASN A 78 28.95 17.20 0.74
CA ASN A 78 29.02 18.45 -0.03
C ASN A 78 28.46 18.33 -1.46
N HIS A 79 27.99 17.16 -1.90
CA HIS A 79 27.67 16.90 -3.31
C HIS A 79 26.20 16.50 -3.55
N VAL A 80 25.34 16.49 -2.52
CA VAL A 80 23.89 16.17 -2.72
C VAL A 80 23.26 17.10 -3.76
N GLY A 81 23.59 18.40 -3.73
CA GLY A 81 23.10 19.36 -4.71
C GLY A 81 23.58 19.11 -6.14
N ASP A 82 24.82 18.64 -6.31
CA ASP A 82 25.37 18.30 -7.63
C ASP A 82 24.71 17.06 -8.23
N ILE A 83 24.35 16.09 -7.37
CA ILE A 83 23.76 14.81 -7.78
C ILE A 83 22.31 14.98 -8.24
N PHE A 84 21.50 15.70 -7.45
CA PHE A 84 20.07 15.81 -7.70
C PHE A 84 19.64 17.13 -8.33
N GLY A 85 20.55 18.11 -8.41
CA GLY A 85 20.26 19.47 -8.82
C GLY A 85 19.78 20.36 -7.67
N SER A 86 19.93 21.67 -7.86
CA SER A 86 19.64 22.68 -6.84
C SER A 86 18.18 22.67 -6.37
N GLU A 87 17.22 22.44 -7.27
CA GLU A 87 15.80 22.42 -6.89
C GLU A 87 15.48 21.26 -5.94
N ILE A 88 15.93 20.04 -6.26
CA ILE A 88 15.70 18.87 -5.41
C ILE A 88 16.46 19.02 -4.09
N TYR A 89 17.65 19.62 -4.10
CA TYR A 89 18.38 19.89 -2.86
C TYR A 89 17.62 20.82 -1.91
N LEU A 90 16.98 21.87 -2.42
CA LEU A 90 16.11 22.75 -1.64
C LEU A 90 14.87 21.99 -1.11
N GLU A 91 14.30 21.08 -1.89
CA GLU A 91 13.23 20.19 -1.42
C GLU A 91 13.72 19.28 -0.27
N ILE A 92 14.91 18.68 -0.40
CA ILE A 92 15.55 17.86 0.64
C ILE A 92 15.78 18.68 1.92
N GLN A 93 16.23 19.93 1.80
CA GLN A 93 16.40 20.81 2.96
C GLN A 93 15.09 21.08 3.69
N TYR A 94 14.01 21.34 2.96
CA TYR A 94 12.71 21.53 3.59
C TYR A 94 12.17 20.24 4.23
N ILE A 95 12.29 19.10 3.54
CA ILE A 95 11.92 17.79 4.07
C ILE A 95 12.69 17.52 5.37
N SER A 96 14.01 17.74 5.37
CA SER A 96 14.87 17.59 6.54
C SER A 96 14.40 18.46 7.71
N PHE A 97 14.12 19.74 7.46
CA PHE A 97 13.63 20.68 8.46
C PHE A 97 12.31 20.21 9.11
N VAL A 98 11.30 19.84 8.31
CA VAL A 98 9.98 19.47 8.84
C VAL A 98 9.98 18.10 9.51
N THR A 99 10.75 17.16 8.98
CA THR A 99 10.78 15.78 9.51
C THR A 99 11.68 15.61 10.72
N ASN A 100 12.55 16.59 11.01
CA ASN A 100 13.64 16.50 11.98
C ASN A 100 14.60 15.32 11.69
N LEU A 101 14.73 15.00 10.40
CA LEU A 101 15.78 14.13 9.85
C LEU A 101 16.90 15.03 9.34
N SER A 102 18.15 14.62 9.48
CA SER A 102 19.29 15.25 8.81
C SER A 102 19.18 15.09 7.28
N ILE A 103 19.86 15.95 6.53
CA ILE A 103 19.99 15.82 5.06
C ILE A 103 20.50 14.42 4.68
N LYS A 104 21.43 13.89 5.49
CA LYS A 104 21.95 12.53 5.36
C LYS A 104 20.85 11.49 5.47
N GLU A 105 20.04 11.53 6.53
CA GLU A 105 18.95 10.58 6.75
C GLU A 105 17.90 10.67 5.63
N VAL A 106 17.58 11.88 5.13
CA VAL A 106 16.69 12.04 3.95
C VAL A 106 17.31 11.44 2.69
N PHE A 107 18.61 11.65 2.46
CA PHE A 107 19.34 11.02 1.37
C PHE A 107 19.29 9.49 1.47
N GLU A 108 19.63 8.93 2.63
CA GLU A 108 19.62 7.49 2.89
C GLU A 108 18.25 6.86 2.61
N LEU A 109 17.16 7.47 3.07
CA LEU A 109 15.80 7.00 2.79
C LEU A 109 15.53 6.87 1.29
N ASN A 110 16.01 7.81 0.49
CA ASN A 110 15.83 7.80 -0.97
C ASN A 110 16.75 6.80 -1.68
N ILE A 111 17.84 6.34 -1.04
CA ILE A 111 18.76 5.34 -1.59
C ILE A 111 18.45 3.92 -1.11
N LEU A 112 17.78 3.72 0.03
CA LEU A 112 17.48 2.38 0.56
C LEU A 112 16.65 1.53 -0.41
N TYR A 113 15.80 2.17 -1.21
CA TYR A 113 14.99 1.52 -2.24
C TYR A 113 15.80 1.05 -3.46
N GLU A 114 17.12 1.29 -3.50
CA GLU A 114 18.09 0.74 -4.45
C GLU A 114 18.64 -0.64 -4.05
N LEU A 115 18.38 -1.10 -2.82
CA LEU A 115 18.93 -2.36 -2.29
C LEU A 115 18.03 -3.54 -2.59
N GLU A 116 16.93 -3.64 -1.85
CA GLU A 116 16.03 -4.77 -1.94
C GLU A 116 14.63 -4.37 -1.51
N THR A 117 13.69 -4.44 -2.45
CA THR A 117 12.27 -4.29 -2.18
C THR A 117 11.53 -5.41 -2.87
N PHE A 118 10.55 -6.01 -2.23
CA PHE A 118 9.73 -7.02 -2.89
C PHE A 118 8.64 -6.33 -3.69
N CYS A 119 8.55 -6.65 -4.96
CA CYS A 119 7.62 -5.97 -5.85
C CYS A 119 7.34 -6.81 -7.08
N SER A 120 6.24 -6.49 -7.75
CA SER A 120 5.89 -7.12 -9.01
C SER A 120 5.20 -6.14 -9.93
N VAL A 121 5.44 -6.30 -11.22
CA VAL A 121 4.77 -5.58 -12.28
C VAL A 121 4.19 -6.57 -13.29
N LEU A 122 2.93 -6.38 -13.64
CA LEU A 122 2.21 -7.10 -14.67
C LEU A 122 1.76 -6.09 -15.71
N ILE A 123 2.08 -6.31 -16.98
CA ILE A 123 1.68 -5.44 -18.08
C ILE A 123 1.05 -6.25 -19.20
N GLY A 124 0.26 -5.60 -20.04
CA GLY A 124 -0.19 -6.20 -21.28
C GLY A 124 -0.98 -5.26 -22.16
N VAL A 125 -1.39 -5.78 -23.30
CA VAL A 125 -2.30 -5.11 -24.24
C VAL A 125 -3.43 -6.07 -24.55
N ASN A 126 -4.63 -5.69 -24.14
CA ASN A 126 -5.81 -6.53 -24.30
C ASN A 126 -6.29 -6.58 -25.76
N ASP A 127 -7.28 -7.44 -26.06
CA ASP A 127 -7.78 -7.62 -27.43
C ASP A 127 -8.44 -6.37 -28.02
N ASN A 128 -8.85 -5.42 -27.18
CA ASN A 128 -9.40 -4.13 -27.58
C ASN A 128 -8.32 -3.07 -27.83
N GLY A 129 -7.02 -3.41 -27.71
CA GLY A 129 -5.93 -2.45 -27.86
C GLY A 129 -5.80 -1.50 -26.66
N VAL A 130 -6.21 -1.95 -25.47
CA VAL A 130 -6.04 -1.19 -24.22
C VAL A 130 -4.78 -1.68 -23.52
N PRO A 131 -3.78 -0.81 -23.30
CA PRO A 131 -2.63 -1.14 -22.49
C PRO A 131 -2.98 -1.02 -21.00
N TRP A 132 -2.47 -1.93 -20.19
CA TRP A 132 -2.76 -1.98 -18.76
C TRP A 132 -1.53 -2.41 -17.96
N LEU A 133 -1.39 -1.86 -16.74
CA LEU A 133 -0.25 -2.08 -15.85
C LEU A 133 -0.76 -2.24 -14.42
N GLY A 134 -0.46 -3.37 -13.80
CA GLY A 134 -0.62 -3.64 -12.38
C GLY A 134 0.75 -3.69 -11.70
N TYR A 135 0.88 -3.04 -10.54
CA TYR A 135 2.10 -3.00 -9.74
C TYR A 135 1.78 -3.20 -8.26
N ASN A 136 2.46 -4.13 -7.60
CA ASN A 136 2.42 -4.32 -6.15
C ASN A 136 3.78 -3.98 -5.54
N GLN A 137 3.76 -3.21 -4.46
CA GLN A 137 4.93 -3.02 -3.59
C GLN A 137 4.73 -3.77 -2.29
N GLU A 138 5.77 -4.44 -1.82
CA GLU A 138 5.78 -5.16 -0.57
C GLU A 138 6.96 -4.70 0.30
N SER A 139 6.76 -4.78 1.62
CA SER A 139 7.78 -4.45 2.61
C SER A 139 7.62 -5.31 3.85
N ASP A 140 8.74 -5.65 4.50
CA ASP A 140 8.71 -6.30 5.81
C ASP A 140 8.17 -5.36 6.89
N ASP A 141 8.38 -4.04 6.74
CA ASP A 141 7.85 -3.01 7.65
C ASP A 141 6.46 -2.48 7.21
N HIS A 142 5.70 -3.29 6.48
CA HIS A 142 4.40 -2.91 5.91
C HIS A 142 3.43 -2.33 6.94
N ASN A 143 3.43 -2.80 8.18
CA ASN A 143 2.51 -2.29 9.21
C ASN A 143 2.78 -0.83 9.58
N SER A 144 4.05 -0.43 9.63
CA SER A 144 4.45 0.93 10.02
C SER A 144 4.32 1.92 8.87
N ILE A 145 4.53 1.47 7.62
CA ILE A 145 4.62 2.37 6.47
C ILE A 145 3.33 2.48 5.66
N ARG A 146 2.39 1.53 5.74
CA ARG A 146 1.13 1.57 4.97
C ARG A 146 0.37 2.88 5.12
N ASN A 147 0.25 3.40 6.33
CA ASN A 147 -0.48 4.65 6.58
C ASN A 147 0.30 5.92 6.17
N LEU A 148 1.58 5.78 5.81
CA LEU A 148 2.42 6.88 5.32
C LEU A 148 2.27 7.08 3.81
N ALA A 149 1.94 6.02 3.08
CA ALA A 149 1.84 6.04 1.62
C ALA A 149 0.89 7.13 1.11
N MET A 150 1.30 7.82 0.05
CA MET A 150 0.52 8.85 -0.61
C MET A 150 0.64 8.75 -2.13
N LEU A 151 -0.39 9.26 -2.81
CA LEU A 151 -0.36 9.50 -4.24
C LEU A 151 -0.07 10.98 -4.48
N LEU A 152 1.11 11.29 -5.02
CA LEU A 152 1.42 12.63 -5.46
C LEU A 152 0.74 12.92 -6.78
N LYS A 153 0.06 14.05 -6.87
CA LYS A 153 -0.37 14.69 -8.11
C LYS A 153 0.63 15.82 -8.40
N VAL A 154 1.55 15.59 -9.32
CA VAL A 154 2.57 16.60 -9.66
C VAL A 154 2.00 17.55 -10.70
N THR A 155 1.99 18.85 -10.40
CA THR A 155 1.43 19.88 -11.26
C THR A 155 2.47 20.92 -11.65
N LYS A 156 2.30 21.56 -12.80
CA LYS A 156 3.09 22.73 -13.21
C LYS A 156 2.20 23.67 -14.00
N SER A 157 2.20 24.95 -13.63
CA SER A 157 1.37 25.99 -14.25
C SER A 157 -0.11 25.61 -14.34
N GLY A 158 -0.66 25.04 -13.26
CA GLY A 158 -2.06 24.61 -13.17
C GLY A 158 -2.40 23.30 -13.89
N SER A 159 -1.48 22.73 -14.66
CA SER A 159 -1.69 21.46 -15.38
C SER A 159 -1.11 20.28 -14.61
N THR A 160 -1.81 19.15 -14.59
CA THR A 160 -1.29 17.91 -14.02
C THR A 160 -0.30 17.27 -14.99
N LEU A 161 0.93 17.05 -14.53
CA LEU A 161 1.97 16.37 -15.30
C LEU A 161 1.82 14.86 -15.17
N PHE A 162 1.77 14.34 -13.94
CA PHE A 162 1.60 12.91 -13.67
C PHE A 162 1.15 12.68 -12.23
N TYR A 163 0.74 11.44 -11.93
CA TYR A 163 0.54 10.94 -10.59
C TYR A 163 1.60 9.89 -10.24
N GLY A 164 2.09 9.84 -9.00
CA GLY A 164 3.06 8.84 -8.57
C GLY A 164 2.95 8.48 -7.09
N LEU A 165 3.12 7.20 -6.76
CA LEU A 165 3.12 6.74 -5.37
C LEU A 165 4.45 7.05 -4.69
N THR A 166 4.40 7.48 -3.42
CA THR A 166 5.59 7.71 -2.59
C THR A 166 5.24 7.77 -1.09
N TYR A 167 6.22 8.11 -0.25
CA TYR A 167 6.09 8.34 1.19
C TYR A 167 6.52 9.77 1.57
N PRO A 168 6.00 10.34 2.68
CA PRO A 168 6.56 11.55 3.26
C PRO A 168 8.05 11.29 3.51
N GLY A 169 8.95 12.17 3.07
CA GLY A 169 10.40 11.99 3.19
C GLY A 169 11.11 11.48 1.92
N LEU A 170 10.36 10.92 0.97
CA LEU A 170 10.91 10.54 -0.34
C LEU A 170 10.57 11.60 -1.38
N PHE A 171 11.60 12.17 -2.00
CA PHE A 171 11.41 13.13 -3.07
C PHE A 171 11.21 12.45 -4.44
N GLY A 172 11.55 11.17 -4.57
CA GLY A 172 11.26 10.35 -5.76
C GLY A 172 9.86 9.70 -5.73
N VAL A 173 9.54 8.89 -6.75
CA VAL A 173 8.28 8.14 -6.85
C VAL A 173 8.52 6.69 -7.30
N PHE A 174 7.64 5.78 -6.87
CA PHE A 174 7.67 4.35 -7.24
C PHE A 174 6.99 4.04 -8.56
N SER A 175 6.05 4.89 -8.96
CA SER A 175 5.23 4.72 -10.15
C SER A 175 4.92 6.06 -10.80
N ILE A 176 4.52 6.00 -12.07
CA ILE A 176 4.14 7.13 -12.88
C ILE A 176 2.82 6.77 -13.56
N TYR A 177 1.84 7.65 -13.47
CA TYR A 177 0.67 7.68 -14.32
C TYR A 177 0.57 9.04 -14.99
N ARG A 178 0.85 9.10 -16.29
CA ARG A 178 0.64 10.28 -17.10
C ARG A 178 -0.58 10.06 -17.99
N ASN A 179 -1.61 10.84 -17.71
CA ASN A 179 -2.90 10.70 -18.38
C ASN A 179 -2.77 10.81 -19.91
N SER A 180 -3.54 10.00 -20.63
CA SER A 180 -3.56 9.93 -22.10
C SER A 180 -2.20 9.73 -22.76
N SER A 181 -1.24 9.16 -22.03
CA SER A 181 0.15 9.04 -22.51
C SER A 181 0.79 7.72 -22.10
N PHE A 182 1.25 7.58 -20.84
CA PHE A 182 1.98 6.40 -20.40
C PHE A 182 1.84 6.17 -18.90
N ALA A 183 2.10 4.94 -18.47
CA ALA A 183 2.31 4.61 -17.07
C ALA A 183 3.58 3.76 -16.94
N ALA A 184 4.25 3.87 -15.81
CA ALA A 184 5.45 3.09 -15.51
C ALA A 184 5.55 2.75 -14.03
N ALA A 185 6.19 1.64 -13.72
CA ALA A 185 6.61 1.26 -12.38
C ALA A 185 7.89 0.44 -12.49
N TYR A 186 8.65 0.34 -11.40
CA TYR A 186 9.86 -0.47 -11.38
C TYR A 186 9.72 -1.66 -10.42
N THR A 187 10.57 -2.67 -10.64
CA THR A 187 10.87 -3.68 -9.63
C THR A 187 12.37 -3.79 -9.43
N THR A 188 12.82 -4.09 -8.21
CA THR A 188 14.27 -4.25 -7.95
C THR A 188 14.79 -5.53 -8.60
N ARG A 189 16.02 -5.45 -9.11
CA ARG A 189 16.71 -6.58 -9.73
C ARG A 189 17.87 -7.03 -8.87
N ASN A 190 17.64 -8.12 -8.13
CA ASN A 190 18.61 -8.63 -7.17
C ASN A 190 19.72 -9.42 -7.89
N ILE A 191 20.80 -8.72 -8.23
CA ILE A 191 22.02 -9.31 -8.80
C ILE A 191 23.25 -8.88 -8.02
N SER A 192 24.37 -9.61 -8.16
CA SER A 192 25.59 -9.41 -7.36
C SER A 192 26.20 -8.01 -7.45
N THR A 193 25.91 -7.25 -8.51
CA THR A 193 26.38 -5.87 -8.70
C THR A 193 25.51 -4.82 -8.00
N GLY A 194 24.39 -5.21 -7.39
CA GLY A 194 23.44 -4.33 -6.68
C GLY A 194 23.76 -4.11 -5.20
N THR A 195 25.03 -4.18 -4.79
CA THR A 195 25.42 -3.93 -3.40
C THR A 195 25.27 -2.45 -3.03
N LEU A 196 25.07 -2.13 -1.75
CA LEU A 196 24.98 -0.74 -1.29
C LEU A 196 26.20 0.09 -1.70
N SER A 197 27.41 -0.42 -1.49
CA SER A 197 28.64 0.27 -1.88
C SER A 197 28.72 0.48 -3.39
N GLY A 198 28.34 -0.52 -4.20
CA GLY A 198 28.27 -0.39 -5.65
C GLY A 198 27.24 0.64 -6.10
N ASN A 199 26.09 0.71 -5.42
CA ASN A 199 25.04 1.68 -5.69
C ASN A 199 25.51 3.10 -5.38
N LEU A 200 26.08 3.32 -4.20
CA LEU A 200 26.61 4.62 -3.78
C LEU A 200 27.75 5.09 -4.71
N LEU A 201 28.67 4.20 -5.06
CA LEU A 201 29.74 4.52 -6.02
C LEU A 201 29.18 4.89 -7.41
N ALA A 202 28.12 4.22 -7.87
CA ALA A 202 27.49 4.58 -9.13
C ALA A 202 26.84 5.96 -9.07
N ILE A 203 26.18 6.31 -7.96
CA ILE A 203 25.59 7.65 -7.75
C ILE A 203 26.68 8.72 -7.75
N GLN A 204 27.79 8.47 -7.03
CA GLN A 204 28.97 9.33 -7.05
C GLN A 204 29.52 9.55 -8.47
N ASN A 205 29.37 8.56 -9.37
CA ASN A 205 29.76 8.64 -10.78
C ASN A 205 28.64 9.12 -11.72
N GLY A 206 27.59 9.75 -11.18
CA GLY A 206 26.52 10.38 -11.95
C GLY A 206 25.42 9.43 -12.44
N ALA A 207 25.29 8.23 -11.85
CA ALA A 207 24.15 7.36 -12.11
C ALA A 207 22.92 7.82 -11.30
N TYR A 208 21.73 7.59 -11.85
CA TYR A 208 20.48 8.04 -11.22
C TYR A 208 19.93 6.99 -10.25
N PRO A 209 19.60 7.36 -9.01
CA PRO A 209 18.68 6.60 -8.18
C PRO A 209 17.34 6.40 -8.89
N ILE A 210 16.78 5.20 -8.83
CA ILE A 210 15.59 4.77 -9.57
C ILE A 210 14.38 5.64 -9.27
N LEU A 211 14.10 5.93 -7.99
CA LEU A 211 12.93 6.74 -7.62
C LEU A 211 13.04 8.17 -8.16
N SER A 212 14.26 8.71 -8.20
CA SER A 212 14.56 10.03 -8.76
C SER A 212 14.43 10.03 -10.29
N LEU A 213 14.91 8.97 -10.94
CA LEU A 213 14.76 8.77 -12.38
C LEU A 213 13.29 8.67 -12.80
N LEU A 214 12.48 7.92 -12.04
CA LEU A 214 11.05 7.82 -12.30
C LEU A 214 10.37 9.18 -12.15
N ARG A 215 10.65 9.93 -11.09
CA ARG A 215 10.12 11.30 -10.95
C ARG A 215 10.50 12.18 -12.14
N GLY A 216 11.79 12.23 -12.47
CA GLY A 216 12.28 13.01 -13.62
C GLY A 216 11.66 12.58 -14.95
N THR A 217 11.38 11.27 -15.12
CA THR A 217 10.67 10.74 -16.29
C THR A 217 9.23 11.23 -16.32
N GLY A 218 8.51 11.22 -15.19
CA GLY A 218 7.14 11.73 -15.09
C GLY A 218 7.05 13.23 -15.36
N GLU A 219 8.03 14.01 -14.90
CA GLU A 219 8.11 15.46 -15.09
C GLU A 219 8.42 15.83 -16.55
N ASN A 220 9.38 15.13 -17.18
CA ASN A 220 9.97 15.57 -18.45
C ASN A 220 9.50 14.79 -19.69
N CYS A 221 9.05 13.54 -19.55
CA CYS A 221 8.57 12.75 -20.68
C CYS A 221 7.08 12.98 -20.92
N THR A 222 6.71 13.19 -22.17
CA THR A 222 5.32 13.45 -22.59
C THR A 222 4.69 12.31 -23.38
N THR A 223 5.46 11.26 -23.72
CA THR A 223 5.00 10.12 -24.52
C THR A 223 5.58 8.82 -24.00
N PHE A 224 4.93 7.69 -24.35
CA PHE A 224 5.46 6.34 -24.10
C PHE A 224 6.89 6.18 -24.64
N SER A 225 7.15 6.60 -25.87
CA SER A 225 8.48 6.41 -26.49
C SER A 225 9.57 7.15 -25.73
N LEU A 226 9.33 8.40 -25.33
CA LEU A 226 10.30 9.18 -24.55
C LEU A 226 10.54 8.55 -23.18
N ALA A 227 9.47 8.13 -22.49
CA ALA A 227 9.59 7.47 -21.19
C ALA A 227 10.34 6.14 -21.30
N ASN A 228 9.95 5.28 -22.25
CA ASN A 228 10.56 3.99 -22.48
C ASN A 228 12.04 4.14 -22.85
N THR A 229 12.40 5.06 -23.75
CA THR A 229 13.81 5.33 -24.09
C THR A 229 14.59 5.91 -22.92
N THR A 230 14.01 6.82 -22.13
CA THR A 230 14.68 7.41 -20.95
C THR A 230 15.00 6.32 -19.93
N LEU A 231 14.01 5.50 -19.58
CA LEU A 231 14.15 4.37 -18.66
C LEU A 231 14.98 3.22 -19.23
N ALA A 232 15.25 3.20 -20.54
CA ALA A 232 16.09 2.21 -21.20
C ALA A 232 17.58 2.63 -21.28
N THR A 233 17.88 3.93 -21.23
CA THR A 233 19.21 4.45 -21.60
C THR A 233 19.91 5.23 -20.49
N LYS A 234 19.18 5.79 -19.52
CA LYS A 234 19.81 6.48 -18.39
C LYS A 234 20.59 5.49 -17.53
N LYS A 235 21.76 5.92 -17.05
CA LYS A 235 22.61 5.15 -16.13
C LYS A 235 21.91 5.00 -14.79
N LEU A 236 21.88 3.79 -14.25
CA LEU A 236 21.16 3.47 -13.01
C LEU A 236 22.11 3.27 -11.83
N ALA A 237 21.71 3.82 -10.69
CA ALA A 237 22.35 3.58 -9.40
C ALA A 237 22.18 2.13 -8.91
N SER A 238 21.24 1.37 -9.46
CA SER A 238 21.15 -0.07 -9.25
C SER A 238 20.48 -0.75 -10.46
N PRO A 239 20.77 -2.03 -10.74
CA PRO A 239 20.01 -2.81 -11.71
C PRO A 239 18.52 -2.84 -11.37
N ALA A 240 17.67 -2.82 -12.39
CA ALA A 240 16.22 -2.75 -12.18
C ALA A 240 15.45 -3.44 -13.31
N TYR A 241 14.16 -3.65 -13.07
CA TYR A 241 13.20 -3.87 -14.14
C TYR A 241 12.23 -2.70 -14.21
N PHE A 242 11.85 -2.28 -15.41
CA PHE A 242 10.82 -1.26 -15.60
C PHE A 242 9.68 -1.83 -16.43
N GLY A 243 8.47 -1.84 -15.89
CA GLY A 243 7.26 -2.04 -16.66
C GLY A 243 6.79 -0.68 -17.17
N VAL A 244 6.66 -0.53 -18.49
CA VAL A 244 6.19 0.70 -19.13
C VAL A 244 5.05 0.33 -20.06
N ILE A 245 3.97 1.09 -19.99
CA ILE A 245 2.84 0.97 -20.91
C ILE A 245 2.44 2.34 -21.43
N GLY A 246 1.81 2.40 -22.59
CA GLY A 246 1.29 3.66 -23.08
C GLY A 246 0.67 3.55 -24.46
N ILE A 247 0.34 4.71 -25.01
CA ILE A 247 -0.30 4.81 -26.32
C ILE A 247 0.61 5.67 -27.18
N ASN A 248 0.96 5.18 -28.36
CA ASN A 248 1.61 6.00 -29.36
C ASN A 248 0.58 6.91 -30.02
N THR A 249 0.64 8.21 -29.69
CA THR A 249 -0.20 9.25 -30.28
C THR A 249 0.52 9.99 -31.41
N THR A 250 1.82 9.76 -31.59
CA THR A 250 2.71 10.56 -32.48
C THR A 250 2.40 10.39 -33.96
N ASP A 251 1.90 9.23 -34.38
CA ASP A 251 1.52 8.94 -35.77
C ASP A 251 -0.02 8.91 -35.98
N GLY A 252 -0.79 9.35 -34.98
CA GLY A 252 -2.26 9.32 -34.99
C GLY A 252 -2.87 7.91 -34.91
N SER A 253 -2.06 6.85 -34.79
CA SER A 253 -2.56 5.46 -34.82
C SER A 253 -3.13 4.97 -33.48
N ASN A 254 -2.93 5.73 -32.40
CA ASN A 254 -3.34 5.37 -31.02
C ASN A 254 -2.96 3.92 -30.65
N LYS A 255 -1.79 3.46 -31.10
CA LYS A 255 -1.34 2.09 -30.85
C LYS A 255 -0.88 1.92 -29.41
N ALA A 256 -1.53 1.01 -28.71
CA ALA A 256 -1.07 0.56 -27.40
C ALA A 256 0.30 -0.13 -27.48
N GLN A 257 1.16 0.19 -26.53
CA GLN A 257 2.49 -0.38 -26.39
C GLN A 257 2.75 -0.73 -24.94
N ALA A 258 3.55 -1.78 -24.74
CA ALA A 258 3.93 -2.29 -23.44
C ALA A 258 5.35 -2.86 -23.53
N SER A 259 6.15 -2.67 -22.50
CA SER A 259 7.52 -3.20 -22.41
C SER A 259 7.91 -3.47 -20.96
N ILE A 260 8.58 -4.60 -20.74
CA ILE A 260 9.42 -4.82 -19.55
C ILE A 260 10.86 -4.65 -19.98
N LEU A 261 11.52 -3.64 -19.41
CA LEU A 261 12.95 -3.37 -19.60
C LEU A 261 13.73 -4.06 -18.49
N ILE A 262 14.59 -5.01 -18.84
CA ILE A 262 15.51 -5.65 -17.90
C ILE A 262 16.83 -4.90 -17.99
N ARG A 263 17.18 -4.17 -16.94
CA ARG A 263 18.29 -3.21 -16.95
C ARG A 263 19.44 -3.68 -16.06
N ASP A 264 20.64 -3.63 -16.63
CA ASP A 264 21.85 -3.41 -15.86
C ASP A 264 22.05 -1.89 -15.64
N ARG A 265 23.11 -1.49 -14.96
CA ARG A 265 23.39 -0.06 -14.68
C ARG A 265 23.44 0.78 -15.95
N ASP A 266 24.19 0.34 -16.95
CA ASP A 266 24.47 1.11 -18.16
C ASP A 266 23.84 0.53 -19.42
N THR A 267 23.36 -0.71 -19.37
CA THR A 267 22.88 -1.46 -20.53
C THR A 267 21.50 -2.05 -20.29
N ILE A 268 20.87 -2.49 -21.37
CA ILE A 268 19.64 -3.28 -21.36
C ILE A 268 20.04 -4.73 -21.58
N SER A 269 19.72 -5.60 -20.63
CA SER A 269 19.97 -7.04 -20.77
C SER A 269 18.92 -7.68 -21.69
N GLN A 270 17.66 -7.25 -21.57
CA GLN A 270 16.54 -7.77 -22.36
C GLN A 270 15.36 -6.78 -22.40
N VAL A 271 14.58 -6.82 -23.48
CA VAL A 271 13.27 -6.18 -23.55
C VAL A 271 12.21 -7.24 -23.85
N ILE A 272 11.14 -7.27 -23.04
CA ILE A 272 9.97 -8.11 -23.29
C ILE A 272 8.83 -7.19 -23.73
N THR A 273 8.27 -7.42 -24.92
CA THR A 273 7.21 -6.58 -25.49
C THR A 273 5.96 -7.42 -25.69
N PRO A 274 4.93 -7.23 -24.85
CA PRO A 274 3.63 -7.84 -25.09
C PRO A 274 3.04 -7.47 -26.45
N VAL A 275 2.49 -8.45 -27.17
CA VAL A 275 1.91 -8.28 -28.50
C VAL A 275 0.44 -8.68 -28.49
N ARG A 276 -0.44 -7.70 -28.74
CA ARG A 276 -1.89 -7.88 -28.88
C ARG A 276 -2.24 -8.94 -29.93
N LEU A 277 -3.35 -9.67 -29.71
CA LEU A 277 -3.87 -10.73 -30.60
C LEU A 277 -2.86 -11.88 -30.85
N THR A 278 -1.96 -12.10 -29.90
CA THR A 278 -1.04 -13.25 -29.86
C THR A 278 -1.10 -13.91 -28.50
N THR A 279 -0.47 -15.06 -28.32
CA THR A 279 -0.33 -15.70 -27.00
C THR A 279 0.55 -14.89 -26.02
N ASN A 280 1.32 -13.93 -26.54
CA ASN A 280 2.28 -13.10 -25.77
C ASN A 280 1.70 -11.71 -25.48
N TRP A 281 0.40 -11.58 -25.24
CA TRP A 281 -0.29 -10.29 -25.04
C TRP A 281 -0.08 -9.67 -23.65
N TRP A 282 0.72 -10.30 -22.79
CA TRP A 282 1.05 -9.86 -21.44
C TRP A 282 2.50 -10.22 -21.08
N ALA A 283 3.02 -9.60 -20.02
CA ALA A 283 4.29 -9.95 -19.40
C ALA A 283 4.23 -9.68 -17.89
N TYR A 284 4.90 -10.52 -17.11
CA TYR A 284 5.02 -10.39 -15.67
C TYR A 284 6.49 -10.35 -15.26
N GLN A 285 6.83 -9.48 -14.33
CA GLN A 285 8.16 -9.37 -13.77
C GLN A 285 8.07 -9.15 -12.26
N ASP A 286 8.71 -10.04 -11.52
CA ASP A 286 8.94 -9.93 -10.08
C ASP A 286 10.36 -9.38 -9.84
N ASN A 287 11.10 -9.91 -8.87
CA ASN A 287 12.45 -9.50 -8.53
C ASN A 287 13.57 -10.37 -9.16
N THR A 288 13.22 -11.41 -9.92
CA THR A 288 14.16 -12.40 -10.47
C THR A 288 14.23 -12.34 -11.99
N ASP A 289 15.39 -12.62 -12.62
CA ASP A 289 15.47 -12.62 -14.08
C ASP A 289 14.50 -13.67 -14.67
N PRO A 290 13.88 -13.45 -15.84
CA PRO A 290 12.99 -14.42 -16.46
C PRO A 290 13.64 -15.79 -16.72
N SER A 291 14.94 -15.80 -16.97
CA SER A 291 15.73 -17.02 -17.21
C SER A 291 16.08 -17.80 -15.93
N LYS A 292 15.79 -17.25 -14.74
CA LYS A 292 16.09 -17.86 -13.45
C LYS A 292 14.80 -18.24 -12.73
N SER A 293 14.88 -19.28 -11.90
CA SER A 293 13.80 -19.64 -10.99
C SER A 293 13.72 -18.63 -9.84
N PRO A 294 12.52 -18.17 -9.44
CA PRO A 294 12.34 -17.40 -8.22
C PRO A 294 12.86 -18.16 -6.98
N PRO A 295 13.18 -17.44 -5.88
CA PRO A 295 13.55 -18.07 -4.62
C PRO A 295 12.50 -19.10 -4.15
N PRO A 296 12.90 -20.19 -3.46
CA PRO A 296 11.96 -21.15 -2.90
C PRO A 296 10.88 -20.46 -2.04
N GLY A 297 9.61 -20.79 -2.30
CA GLY A 297 8.47 -20.20 -1.60
C GLY A 297 7.88 -18.95 -2.27
N ASP A 298 8.60 -18.29 -3.19
CA ASP A 298 8.01 -17.23 -4.02
C ASP A 298 7.22 -17.83 -5.20
N LEU A 299 5.92 -18.01 -4.98
CA LEU A 299 4.99 -18.60 -5.94
C LEU A 299 4.30 -17.57 -6.84
N ARG A 300 4.67 -16.29 -6.78
CA ARG A 300 3.99 -15.22 -7.53
C ARG A 300 4.06 -15.47 -9.02
N ARG A 301 5.27 -15.71 -9.57
CA ARG A 301 5.48 -15.95 -11.00
C ARG A 301 4.71 -17.15 -11.53
N SER A 302 4.82 -18.29 -10.85
CA SER A 302 4.17 -19.52 -11.29
C SER A 302 2.64 -19.36 -11.25
N LYS A 303 2.11 -18.68 -10.24
CA LYS A 303 0.67 -18.43 -10.14
C LYS A 303 0.17 -17.44 -11.20
N VAL A 304 0.91 -16.37 -11.49
CA VAL A 304 0.58 -15.46 -12.58
C VAL A 304 0.62 -16.20 -13.91
N ASN A 305 1.71 -16.90 -14.22
CA ASN A 305 1.86 -17.60 -15.50
C ASN A 305 0.74 -18.60 -15.75
N SER A 306 0.40 -19.44 -14.77
CA SER A 306 -0.70 -20.40 -14.88
C SER A 306 -2.06 -19.73 -15.04
N SER A 307 -2.30 -18.62 -14.33
CA SER A 307 -3.58 -17.88 -14.42
C SER A 307 -3.72 -17.14 -15.76
N MET A 308 -2.64 -16.58 -16.28
CA MET A 308 -2.64 -15.80 -17.52
C MET A 308 -2.78 -16.67 -18.78
N VAL A 309 -2.34 -17.93 -18.75
CA VAL A 309 -2.57 -18.89 -19.85
C VAL A 309 -4.06 -19.16 -20.06
N LEU A 310 -4.87 -19.11 -18.99
CA LEU A 310 -6.31 -19.31 -19.04
C LEU A 310 -7.10 -17.99 -19.11
N ALA A 311 -6.42 -16.85 -18.99
CA ALA A 311 -7.07 -15.55 -18.93
C ALA A 311 -7.60 -15.16 -20.31
N ASP A 312 -8.83 -14.64 -20.32
CA ASP A 312 -9.47 -14.11 -21.52
C ASP A 312 -9.00 -12.66 -21.76
N PRO A 313 -8.25 -12.37 -22.83
CA PRO A 313 -7.75 -11.03 -23.13
C PRO A 313 -8.87 -10.01 -23.39
N GLN A 314 -10.13 -10.42 -23.58
CA GLN A 314 -11.25 -9.48 -23.73
C GLN A 314 -11.75 -8.91 -22.40
N LYS A 315 -11.44 -9.56 -21.26
CA LYS A 315 -11.95 -9.17 -19.93
C LYS A 315 -11.09 -8.16 -19.17
N TRP A 316 -9.93 -7.82 -19.69
CA TRP A 316 -8.94 -6.97 -19.01
C TRP A 316 -9.36 -5.50 -18.98
N SER A 317 -10.15 -5.17 -17.97
CA SER A 317 -10.53 -3.83 -17.52
C SER A 317 -9.73 -3.42 -16.27
N LEU A 318 -9.88 -2.18 -15.82
CA LEU A 318 -9.26 -1.71 -14.57
C LEU A 318 -9.73 -2.56 -13.37
N ASP A 319 -11.03 -2.83 -13.26
CA ASP A 319 -11.60 -3.63 -12.18
C ASP A 319 -11.09 -5.08 -12.17
N TYR A 320 -10.97 -5.69 -13.36
CA TYR A 320 -10.43 -7.04 -13.49
C TYR A 320 -8.95 -7.08 -13.10
N LEU A 321 -8.16 -6.10 -13.55
CA LEU A 321 -6.75 -5.97 -13.19
C LEU A 321 -6.58 -5.82 -11.67
N VAL A 322 -7.41 -4.97 -11.04
CA VAL A 322 -7.40 -4.79 -9.58
C VAL A 322 -7.71 -6.09 -8.86
N GLN A 323 -8.73 -6.84 -9.28
CA GLN A 323 -9.05 -8.14 -8.69
C GLN A 323 -7.89 -9.13 -8.85
N PHE A 324 -7.30 -9.20 -10.05
CA PHE A 324 -6.18 -10.09 -10.34
C PHE A 324 -4.96 -9.77 -9.47
N MET A 325 -4.56 -8.50 -9.37
CA MET A 325 -3.40 -8.07 -8.58
C MET A 325 -3.62 -8.26 -7.06
N ASN A 326 -4.88 -8.36 -6.61
CA ASN A 326 -5.22 -8.63 -5.22
C ASN A 326 -5.30 -10.12 -4.86
N PHE A 327 -5.06 -11.02 -5.82
CA PHE A 327 -5.10 -12.46 -5.61
C PHE A 327 -3.81 -12.98 -4.94
N TYR A 328 -3.92 -13.93 -4.01
CA TYR A 328 -2.76 -14.56 -3.37
C TYR A 328 -2.08 -15.55 -4.32
N PRO A 329 -0.74 -15.57 -4.49
CA PRO A 329 0.27 -14.88 -3.69
C PRO A 329 0.76 -13.56 -4.29
N ILE A 330 0.15 -13.07 -5.40
CA ILE A 330 0.50 -11.78 -6.02
C ILE A 330 0.36 -10.65 -5.00
N ARG A 331 -0.70 -10.72 -4.20
CA ARG A 331 -0.88 -9.99 -2.95
C ARG A 331 -0.50 -10.89 -1.77
N SER A 332 0.32 -10.37 -0.87
CA SER A 332 0.74 -11.04 0.35
C SER A 332 0.44 -10.18 1.59
N GLN A 333 0.76 -10.71 2.78
CA GLN A 333 0.72 -9.92 4.01
C GLN A 333 1.71 -8.75 4.02
N LYS A 334 2.75 -8.81 3.19
CA LYS A 334 3.77 -7.77 3.07
C LYS A 334 3.39 -6.67 2.08
N THR A 335 2.37 -6.88 1.24
CA THR A 335 1.91 -5.86 0.28
C THR A 335 1.50 -4.59 1.01
N VAL A 336 2.11 -3.47 0.63
CA VAL A 336 1.80 -2.13 1.15
C VAL A 336 0.68 -1.51 0.32
N TRP A 337 0.87 -1.47 -1.00
CA TRP A 337 -0.08 -0.90 -1.93
C TRP A 337 -0.10 -1.68 -3.24
N TYR A 338 -1.17 -1.46 -4.00
CA TYR A 338 -1.15 -1.68 -5.44
C TYR A 338 -1.38 -0.38 -6.20
N PHE A 339 -0.96 -0.41 -7.46
CA PHE A 339 -1.17 0.60 -8.46
C PHE A 339 -1.63 -0.09 -9.75
N ALA A 340 -2.80 0.31 -10.25
CA ALA A 340 -3.41 -0.21 -11.46
C ALA A 340 -3.69 0.96 -12.40
N ALA A 341 -3.15 0.91 -13.61
CA ALA A 341 -3.17 2.01 -14.55
C ALA A 341 -3.61 1.55 -15.95
N ILE A 342 -4.48 2.36 -16.54
CA ILE A 342 -4.89 2.30 -17.94
C ILE A 342 -4.79 3.74 -18.49
N PRO A 343 -3.75 4.08 -19.27
CA PRO A 343 -3.48 5.47 -19.66
C PRO A 343 -4.44 6.03 -20.72
N ASN A 344 -5.24 5.21 -21.44
CA ASN A 344 -6.14 5.73 -22.48
C ASN A 344 -7.44 6.34 -21.94
N ASN A 345 -7.82 6.06 -20.68
CA ASN A 345 -9.17 6.31 -20.17
C ASN A 345 -9.22 7.07 -18.83
N ASN A 346 -8.25 7.94 -18.49
CA ASN A 346 -8.16 8.59 -17.17
C ASN A 346 -8.26 7.60 -15.99
N SER A 347 -7.90 6.34 -16.22
CA SER A 347 -8.18 5.23 -15.33
C SER A 347 -6.92 4.89 -14.53
N LEU A 348 -6.85 5.44 -13.33
CA LEU A 348 -5.84 5.13 -12.31
C LEU A 348 -6.55 4.69 -11.04
N GLN A 349 -6.15 3.56 -10.50
CA GLN A 349 -6.60 3.09 -9.20
C GLN A 349 -5.40 2.67 -8.36
N THR A 350 -5.38 3.14 -7.12
CA THR A 350 -4.41 2.70 -6.12
C THR A 350 -5.11 2.47 -4.80
N GLN A 351 -4.69 1.43 -4.09
CA GLN A 351 -5.13 1.19 -2.71
C GLN A 351 -3.94 0.74 -1.88
N ILE A 352 -3.93 1.21 -0.64
CA ILE A 352 -3.16 0.65 0.45
C ILE A 352 -3.88 -0.61 0.92
N VAL A 353 -3.15 -1.72 0.88
CA VAL A 353 -3.70 -3.04 1.12
C VAL A 353 -3.29 -3.47 2.53
N LYS A 354 -4.26 -3.63 3.42
CA LYS A 354 -4.05 -4.37 4.66
C LYS A 354 -4.51 -5.80 4.43
N CYS A 355 -3.58 -6.74 4.55
CA CYS A 355 -3.92 -8.15 4.41
C CYS A 355 -4.62 -8.60 5.69
N ASN A 356 -5.94 -8.80 5.63
CA ASN A 356 -6.67 -9.42 6.71
C ASN A 356 -6.49 -10.95 6.59
N PRO A 357 -5.90 -11.64 7.58
CA PRO A 357 -5.81 -13.10 7.56
C PRO A 357 -7.19 -13.78 7.43
N VAL A 358 -8.26 -13.11 7.85
CA VAL A 358 -9.65 -13.62 7.76
C VAL A 358 -10.25 -13.47 6.35
N TYR A 359 -9.81 -12.49 5.54
CA TYR A 359 -10.35 -12.35 4.16
C TYR A 359 -9.82 -13.42 3.20
N ASN A 360 -8.78 -14.16 3.59
CA ASN A 360 -8.33 -15.30 2.83
C ASN A 360 -9.30 -16.49 2.98
N SER A 361 -10.06 -16.68 4.07
CA SER A 361 -10.99 -17.84 4.12
C SER A 361 -12.22 -17.70 3.20
N ALA A 362 -12.52 -16.48 2.71
CA ALA A 362 -13.61 -16.25 1.75
C ALA A 362 -13.14 -16.26 0.27
N TYR A 363 -11.83 -16.24 0.04
CA TYR A 363 -11.21 -16.31 -1.31
C TYR A 363 -10.19 -17.45 -1.47
N ILE A 364 -10.00 -18.25 -0.42
CA ILE A 364 -9.43 -19.60 -0.50
C ILE A 364 -10.54 -20.48 -1.11
N GLU A 365 -10.19 -21.09 -2.24
CA GLU A 365 -10.88 -22.21 -2.89
C GLU A 365 -12.11 -21.93 -3.76
N THR A 366 -11.85 -21.42 -4.98
CA THR A 366 -12.28 -22.18 -6.18
C THR A 366 -11.08 -22.92 -6.80
N SER A 367 -10.27 -23.54 -5.94
CA SER A 367 -9.41 -24.66 -6.30
C SER A 367 -10.10 -25.90 -5.74
N CYS A 368 -10.67 -26.71 -6.63
CA CYS A 368 -10.88 -28.12 -6.35
C CYS A 368 -9.59 -28.70 -5.77
N THR A 369 -9.54 -29.14 -4.51
CA THR A 369 -8.98 -30.44 -4.12
C THR A 369 -9.12 -30.71 -2.61
N ILE A 370 -9.99 -31.66 -2.26
CA ILE A 370 -9.80 -32.54 -1.09
C ILE A 370 -10.22 -33.95 -1.53
N CYS A 371 -9.26 -34.81 -1.93
CA CYS A 371 -9.44 -36.27 -1.77
C CYS A 371 -8.75 -36.62 -0.45
N ASP A 372 -9.53 -36.75 0.61
CA ASP A 372 -9.03 -37.21 1.90
C ASP A 372 -9.00 -38.75 1.87
N THR A 373 -7.80 -39.32 2.05
CA THR A 373 -7.47 -40.75 2.18
C THR A 373 -7.37 -41.63 0.90
N ASN A 374 -6.15 -42.18 0.70
CA ASN A 374 -5.73 -43.30 -0.16
C ASN A 374 -5.90 -43.18 -1.68
N CYS A 375 -4.89 -42.59 -2.33
CA CYS A 375 -4.70 -42.69 -3.77
C CYS A 375 -3.91 -43.96 -4.12
N ASN A 376 -4.57 -44.98 -4.64
CA ASN A 376 -3.92 -46.10 -5.34
C ASN A 376 -4.43 -46.15 -6.78
N GLN A 377 -3.53 -46.06 -7.75
CA GLN A 377 -3.80 -46.17 -9.19
C GLN A 377 -4.84 -45.18 -9.77
N GLY A 378 -4.91 -43.95 -9.23
CA GLY A 378 -5.55 -42.82 -9.92
C GLY A 378 -7.09 -42.85 -10.00
N LYS A 379 -7.79 -43.50 -9.05
CA LYS A 379 -9.26 -43.41 -8.92
C LYS A 379 -9.65 -43.02 -7.49
N CYS A 380 -10.41 -41.91 -7.31
CA CYS A 380 -11.10 -41.59 -6.05
C CYS A 380 -12.47 -42.29 -6.05
N ASN A 381 -12.78 -43.06 -4.99
CA ASN A 381 -13.93 -43.98 -4.97
C ASN A 381 -15.26 -43.35 -4.51
N GLU A 382 -15.27 -42.16 -3.90
CA GLU A 382 -16.51 -41.43 -3.57
C GLU A 382 -16.29 -39.92 -3.63
N VAL A 383 -17.16 -39.20 -4.35
CA VAL A 383 -17.24 -37.73 -4.34
C VAL A 383 -18.45 -37.32 -3.50
N LYS A 384 -18.22 -36.73 -2.31
CA LYS A 384 -19.28 -36.30 -1.39
C LYS A 384 -19.59 -34.79 -1.43
N ALA A 385 -19.15 -34.06 -2.45
CA ALA A 385 -19.41 -32.62 -2.55
C ALA A 385 -20.00 -32.24 -3.91
N THR A 386 -21.05 -31.42 -3.87
CA THR A 386 -21.64 -30.78 -5.05
C THR A 386 -21.04 -29.39 -5.19
N CYS A 387 -20.29 -29.13 -6.26
CA CYS A 387 -19.71 -27.81 -6.54
C CYS A 387 -20.78 -26.86 -7.08
N THR A 388 -20.74 -25.58 -6.67
CA THR A 388 -21.55 -24.51 -7.28
C THR A 388 -20.60 -23.54 -7.97
N CYS A 389 -20.43 -23.65 -9.30
CA CYS A 389 -19.55 -22.78 -10.10
C CYS A 389 -20.30 -21.43 -10.32
N ASN A 390 -19.72 -20.29 -9.90
CA ASN A 390 -20.37 -18.95 -10.00
C ASN A 390 -20.35 -18.45 -11.46
N SER A 391 -21.32 -18.88 -12.26
CA SER A 391 -21.84 -18.28 -13.49
C SER A 391 -22.64 -19.32 -14.29
N GLY A 392 -23.90 -19.59 -13.97
CA GLY A 392 -24.84 -20.28 -14.89
C GLY A 392 -24.50 -21.71 -15.39
N PHE A 393 -23.45 -22.38 -14.92
CA PHE A 393 -23.08 -23.74 -15.36
C PHE A 393 -23.38 -24.79 -14.28
N LYS A 394 -23.88 -25.97 -14.69
CA LYS A 394 -24.06 -27.18 -13.85
C LYS A 394 -23.30 -28.36 -14.45
N GLY A 395 -22.45 -29.01 -13.66
CA GLY A 395 -21.72 -30.23 -14.03
C GLY A 395 -20.84 -30.75 -12.88
N THR A 396 -20.51 -32.05 -12.87
CA THR A 396 -19.70 -32.70 -11.82
C THR A 396 -18.19 -32.55 -11.98
N ASN A 397 -17.73 -32.05 -13.13
CA ASN A 397 -16.34 -31.67 -13.41
C ASN A 397 -16.35 -30.30 -14.12
N CYS A 398 -15.81 -29.25 -13.51
CA CYS A 398 -15.71 -27.93 -14.18
C CYS A 398 -14.57 -27.92 -15.26
N ASP A 399 -14.05 -29.10 -15.64
CA ASP A 399 -12.82 -29.28 -16.44
C ASP A 399 -13.04 -30.09 -17.74
N GLN A 400 -14.23 -30.67 -17.98
CA GLN A 400 -14.50 -31.45 -19.20
C GLN A 400 -15.73 -30.93 -19.95
N LEU A 401 -15.48 -30.31 -21.10
CA LEU A 401 -16.51 -30.10 -22.13
C LEU A 401 -16.80 -31.42 -22.81
N SER A 402 -17.99 -31.99 -22.61
CA SER A 402 -18.62 -32.87 -23.58
C SER A 402 -19.78 -32.15 -24.25
N VAL A 403 -19.68 -32.01 -25.56
CA VAL A 403 -20.78 -31.57 -26.43
C VAL A 403 -21.62 -32.80 -26.77
N SER A 404 -22.90 -32.84 -26.36
CA SER A 404 -23.99 -33.35 -27.22
C SER A 404 -25.38 -32.98 -26.66
N GLU A 405 -26.10 -32.23 -27.48
CA GLU A 405 -27.54 -32.22 -27.80
C GLU A 405 -28.59 -32.93 -26.90
N THR A 406 -29.65 -32.14 -26.62
CA THR A 406 -31.08 -32.46 -26.39
C THR A 406 -31.48 -33.59 -25.43
N SER A 407 -32.16 -33.20 -24.34
CA SER A 407 -33.55 -33.63 -24.11
C SER A 407 -34.22 -32.84 -22.97
N THR A 408 -35.50 -32.57 -23.19
CA THR A 408 -36.50 -32.00 -22.27
C THR A 408 -36.71 -32.85 -21.01
N SER A 409 -36.90 -32.23 -19.84
CA SER A 409 -38.17 -32.31 -19.08
C SER A 409 -38.11 -31.61 -17.71
N SER A 410 -39.31 -31.27 -17.24
CA SER A 410 -39.68 -30.60 -16.00
C SER A 410 -39.29 -31.34 -14.70
N THR A 411 -39.02 -30.62 -13.62
CA THR A 411 -39.98 -30.38 -12.51
C THR A 411 -39.34 -29.77 -11.25
N LYS A 412 -40.12 -28.87 -10.65
CA LYS A 412 -40.35 -28.60 -9.22
C LYS A 412 -39.24 -28.05 -8.33
N ASP A 413 -39.40 -26.75 -8.14
CA ASP A 413 -39.11 -25.93 -6.97
C ASP A 413 -39.57 -26.54 -5.63
N GLY A 414 -38.85 -26.23 -4.54
CA GLY A 414 -39.35 -26.28 -3.17
C GLY A 414 -38.61 -27.17 -2.16
N SER A 415 -37.42 -26.77 -1.69
CA SER A 415 -36.88 -27.29 -0.40
C SER A 415 -35.75 -26.47 0.27
N ALA A 416 -35.49 -25.21 -0.12
CA ALA A 416 -34.39 -24.42 0.48
C ALA A 416 -34.82 -23.37 1.52
N ARG A 417 -36.12 -23.20 1.80
CA ARG A 417 -36.62 -22.20 2.77
C ARG A 417 -37.02 -22.74 4.14
N ALA A 418 -36.93 -24.05 4.38
CA ALA A 418 -37.37 -24.67 5.64
C ALA A 418 -36.26 -24.84 6.70
N LEU A 419 -34.98 -24.93 6.30
CA LEU A 419 -33.89 -25.21 7.24
C LEU A 419 -33.31 -23.97 7.93
N GLY A 420 -33.38 -22.79 7.33
CA GLY A 420 -32.92 -21.54 7.95
C GLY A 420 -33.87 -21.00 9.04
N ALA A 421 -35.16 -21.31 8.97
CA ALA A 421 -36.15 -20.84 9.95
C ALA A 421 -36.08 -21.64 11.28
N ILE A 422 -35.69 -22.91 11.23
CA ILE A 422 -35.62 -23.78 12.41
C ILE A 422 -34.45 -23.40 13.32
N SER A 423 -33.29 -23.02 12.75
CA SER A 423 -32.14 -22.56 13.53
C SER A 423 -32.34 -21.19 14.19
N PHE A 424 -33.13 -20.29 13.58
CA PHE A 424 -33.38 -18.96 14.14
C PHE A 424 -34.37 -18.99 15.31
N ILE A 425 -35.40 -19.86 15.24
CA ILE A 425 -36.38 -20.04 16.32
C ILE A 425 -35.72 -20.72 17.54
N GLY A 426 -34.83 -21.70 17.31
CA GLY A 426 -34.07 -22.33 18.40
C GLY A 426 -33.20 -21.35 19.17
N PHE A 427 -32.54 -20.42 18.48
CA PHE A 427 -31.70 -19.40 19.12
C PHE A 427 -32.53 -18.39 19.92
N LEU A 428 -33.69 -17.97 19.41
CA LEU A 428 -34.60 -17.08 20.14
C LEU A 428 -35.19 -17.75 21.39
N ALA A 429 -35.53 -19.04 21.32
CA ALA A 429 -36.04 -19.77 22.48
C ALA A 429 -35.01 -19.88 23.61
N ILE A 430 -33.74 -20.20 23.28
CA ILE A 430 -32.65 -20.27 24.27
C ILE A 430 -32.39 -18.90 24.89
N THR A 431 -32.38 -17.84 24.07
CA THR A 431 -32.18 -16.46 24.56
C THR A 431 -33.33 -16.04 25.49
N PHE A 432 -34.56 -16.42 25.18
CA PHE A 432 -35.73 -16.11 26.02
C PHE A 432 -35.69 -16.86 27.36
N VAL A 433 -35.26 -18.13 27.38
CA VAL A 433 -35.08 -18.89 28.63
C VAL A 433 -34.02 -18.26 29.53
N ILE A 434 -32.90 -17.82 28.96
CA ILE A 434 -31.83 -17.16 29.73
C ILE A 434 -32.31 -15.83 30.29
N ILE A 435 -33.02 -15.02 29.50
CA ILE A 435 -33.59 -13.74 29.96
C ILE A 435 -34.64 -13.97 31.04
N PHE A 436 -35.50 -14.98 30.88
CA PHE A 436 -36.55 -15.29 31.84
C PHE A 436 -35.98 -15.82 33.17
N GLN A 437 -34.97 -16.69 33.12
CA GLN A 437 -34.26 -17.17 34.31
C GLN A 437 -33.56 -16.03 35.04
N TRP A 438 -32.90 -15.13 34.30
CA TRP A 438 -32.27 -13.95 34.89
C TRP A 438 -33.30 -13.00 35.54
N TRP A 439 -34.44 -12.76 34.88
CA TRP A 439 -35.52 -11.94 35.44
C TRP A 439 -36.13 -12.54 36.70
N LYS A 440 -36.35 -13.86 36.71
CA LYS A 440 -36.85 -14.57 37.89
C LYS A 440 -35.90 -14.45 39.07
N ASN A 441 -34.60 -14.67 38.84
CA ASN A 441 -33.58 -14.60 39.89
C ASN A 441 -33.45 -13.20 40.48
N LYS A 442 -33.62 -12.16 39.65
CA LYS A 442 -33.59 -10.77 40.13
C LYS A 442 -34.78 -10.45 41.04
N ARG A 443 -35.97 -10.96 40.71
CA ARG A 443 -37.19 -10.71 41.47
C ARG A 443 -37.21 -11.42 42.83
N GLU A 444 -36.48 -12.52 42.96
CA GLU A 444 -36.30 -13.21 44.23
C GLU A 444 -35.36 -12.42 45.16
N ASN A 445 -34.30 -11.79 44.62
CA ASN A 445 -33.39 -10.94 45.41
C ASN A 445 -34.03 -9.60 45.83
N ASP A 446 -34.82 -8.95 44.96
CA ASP A 446 -35.46 -7.66 45.28
C ASP A 446 -36.59 -7.80 46.36
N ASN A 447 -36.93 -9.02 46.77
CA ASN A 447 -37.92 -9.30 47.83
C ASN A 447 -37.28 -9.60 49.21
N GLU A 448 -35.97 -9.82 49.29
CA GLU A 448 -35.27 -10.00 50.58
C GLU A 448 -34.82 -8.66 51.20
N ASP A 449 -34.72 -7.58 50.42
CA ASP A 449 -34.21 -6.28 50.88
C ASP A 449 -35.30 -5.30 51.37
N ASN A 450 -36.52 -5.77 51.70
CA ASN A 450 -37.66 -4.91 52.11
C ASN A 450 -38.21 -5.20 53.52
N GLU A 451 -37.45 -5.86 54.41
CA GLU A 451 -37.92 -6.13 55.79
C GLU A 451 -37.15 -5.43 56.92
N ASP A 452 -36.09 -4.67 56.67
CA ASP A 452 -35.35 -3.99 57.75
C ASP A 452 -35.00 -2.54 57.37
N GLU A 453 -35.87 -1.57 57.71
CA GLU A 453 -35.51 -0.16 57.99
C GLU A 453 -36.77 0.63 58.41
N ASP A 454 -37.07 0.64 59.71
CA ASP A 454 -37.90 1.63 60.40
C ASP A 454 -37.21 1.97 61.74
N GLU A 455 -37.32 3.24 62.18
CA GLU A 455 -36.92 3.85 63.47
C GLU A 455 -35.44 4.31 63.58
N ASP A 456 -35.06 5.55 63.93
CA ASP A 456 -35.76 6.78 64.35
C ASP A 456 -34.79 7.99 64.14
N ASP A 457 -35.35 9.14 63.76
CA ASP A 457 -34.75 10.47 63.86
C ASP A 457 -35.00 11.04 65.28
N ASP A 458 -34.06 11.80 65.84
CA ASP A 458 -34.38 12.92 66.74
C ASP A 458 -33.23 13.94 66.83
N GLU A 459 -33.67 15.20 66.87
CA GLU A 459 -32.98 16.49 66.80
C GLU A 459 -32.15 16.81 68.06
N ASP A 460 -31.18 17.74 67.97
CA ASP A 460 -31.17 18.95 68.81
C ASP A 460 -29.95 19.88 68.56
N GLU A 461 -30.22 21.16 68.83
CA GLU A 461 -29.52 22.40 68.52
C GLU A 461 -28.30 22.73 69.42
N ASP A 462 -27.63 23.84 69.05
CA ASP A 462 -27.00 24.88 69.89
C ASP A 462 -25.48 25.14 69.78
N ASP A 463 -25.22 26.35 69.27
CA ASP A 463 -24.41 27.45 69.82
C ASP A 463 -22.85 27.52 69.83
N ASP A 464 -22.46 28.79 69.65
CA ASP A 464 -21.25 29.52 70.08
C ASP A 464 -20.02 29.70 69.15
N ASP A 465 -19.94 30.94 68.63
CA ASP A 465 -18.84 31.92 68.81
C ASP A 465 -17.36 31.50 68.65
N ASN A 466 -16.63 32.14 67.72
CA ASN A 466 -15.80 33.33 68.00
C ASN A 466 -14.72 33.66 66.93
N GLU A 467 -14.45 34.98 66.85
CA GLU A 467 -13.17 35.67 66.57
C GLU A 467 -12.57 35.77 65.14
N ASP A 468 -12.85 36.93 64.53
CA ASP A 468 -11.91 37.96 64.06
C ASP A 468 -10.41 37.62 63.88
N HIS A 469 -9.86 37.91 62.68
CA HIS A 469 -8.76 38.88 62.58
C HIS A 469 -8.54 39.50 61.19
N ASN A 470 -8.37 40.81 61.25
CA ASN A 470 -8.13 41.83 60.23
C ASN A 470 -6.76 41.71 59.53
N GLY A 471 -6.64 42.20 58.28
CA GLY A 471 -5.33 42.37 57.64
C GLY A 471 -5.33 42.96 56.23
N LYS A 472 -5.68 44.24 56.10
CA LYS A 472 -5.55 45.07 54.87
C LYS A 472 -4.09 45.27 54.44
N GLY A 473 -3.84 45.36 53.12
CA GLY A 473 -2.62 45.98 52.58
C GLY A 473 -2.57 46.09 51.04
N LYS A 474 -2.93 47.25 50.50
CA LYS A 474 -2.85 47.66 49.08
C LYS A 474 -1.50 48.33 48.76
N GLY A 475 -1.09 48.28 47.48
CA GLY A 475 -0.21 49.27 46.80
C GLY A 475 0.81 48.58 45.89
N LYS A 476 0.71 48.54 44.54
CA LYS A 476 0.81 49.57 43.47
C LYS A 476 2.13 50.39 43.43
N GLY A 477 2.84 50.26 42.31
CA GLY A 477 3.81 51.21 41.72
C GLY A 477 5.00 50.48 41.09
N LYS A 478 5.10 50.28 39.76
CA LYS A 478 5.47 51.18 38.63
C LYS A 478 6.97 51.56 38.53
N GLY A 479 7.52 51.26 37.34
CA GLY A 479 8.67 51.91 36.67
C GLY A 479 10.05 51.44 37.12
N ASN A 480 11.10 51.36 36.30
CA ASN A 480 11.33 51.72 34.90
C ASN A 480 12.68 51.06 34.46
N GLU A 481 12.91 50.95 33.14
CA GLU A 481 14.16 51.22 32.36
C GLU A 481 15.53 51.12 33.07
N SER A 482 16.62 50.60 32.49
CA SER A 482 17.09 50.64 31.09
C SER A 482 18.41 49.83 30.92
N ASP A 483 18.69 49.43 29.66
CA ASP A 483 20.00 49.36 28.96
C ASP A 483 21.10 48.42 29.52
N SER A 484 22.01 47.80 28.76
CA SER A 484 22.40 47.71 27.33
C SER A 484 23.53 46.66 27.27
N GLU A 485 23.71 45.83 26.23
CA GLU A 485 24.78 45.83 25.21
C GLU A 485 25.08 44.34 24.92
N ASN A 486 25.00 43.81 23.70
CA ASN A 486 25.90 43.90 22.55
C ASN A 486 26.69 42.58 22.36
N SER A 487 26.50 41.91 21.21
CA SER A 487 27.59 41.41 20.35
C SER A 487 27.08 40.60 19.15
N ASP A 488 27.43 41.09 17.96
CA ASP A 488 27.44 40.47 16.63
C ASP A 488 28.07 39.06 16.57
N TRP A 489 27.76 38.29 15.50
CA TRP A 489 28.68 37.55 14.59
C TRP A 489 27.81 36.91 13.46
N VAL A 490 27.78 37.47 12.23
CA VAL A 490 28.59 37.21 11.01
C VAL A 490 27.95 36.27 9.97
N GLU A 491 27.69 36.84 8.79
CA GLU A 491 27.53 36.20 7.48
C GLU A 491 28.91 35.85 6.87
N HIS A 492 29.02 34.74 6.13
CA HIS A 492 29.54 34.73 4.75
C HIS A 492 29.70 33.32 4.14
N ILE A 493 29.23 33.24 2.88
CA ILE A 493 29.61 32.38 1.73
C ILE A 493 29.22 30.90 1.79
#